data_AF-A0A7S0IBH2-F1
#
_entry.id   AF-A0A7S0IBH2-F1
#
_cell.length_a   1.000
_cell.length_b   1.000
_cell.length_c   1.000
_cell.angle_alpha   90.00
_cell.angle_beta   90.00
_cell.angle_gamma   90.00
#
_symmetry.space_group_name_H-M   'P 1'
#
loop_
_entity.id
_entity.type
_entity.pdbx_description
1 polymer ?
#
loop_
_entity_poly.entity_id
_entity_poly.type
_entity_poly.pdbx_seq_one_letter_code
_entity_poly.pdbx_strand_id
1 'polypeptide(L)'
;RLYMSHNNVKQLAGLAQFRELRLLSAGDNPVDDIPQLDALARGCPHLEALSLELCPVAKLPFYRAHVVARLPRLKSLDGVVVSAHESAQAPRLVRKDVGHLEMLMNAAVTADKLRRAYRLAKVHEELARVVYAPDGPVEPCSLPGPNEGSAPLDPRLFLRLCAPERTMTRGEVATLA
;
A
#
# COMPACT_ATOMS: atom_id res chain seq x y z
N ARG A 1 -31.81 14.12 -9.41
CA ARG A 1 -30.64 14.87 -8.87
C ARG A 1 -30.75 14.81 -7.36
N LEU A 2 -29.67 14.57 -6.63
CA LEU A 2 -29.67 14.45 -5.18
C LEU A 2 -28.60 15.37 -4.60
N TYR A 3 -29.00 16.21 -3.65
CA TYR A 3 -28.12 17.09 -2.89
C TYR A 3 -28.20 16.67 -1.44
N MET A 4 -27.05 16.30 -0.89
CA MET A 4 -26.91 15.81 0.48
C MET A 4 -25.60 16.30 1.09
N SER A 5 -25.16 17.50 0.70
CA SER A 5 -24.01 18.12 1.32
C SER A 5 -24.27 18.47 2.78
N HIS A 6 -23.22 18.55 3.61
CA HIS A 6 -23.31 18.84 5.06
C HIS A 6 -24.18 17.85 5.84
N ASN A 7 -24.03 16.56 5.54
CA ASN A 7 -24.70 15.50 6.28
C ASN A 7 -23.67 14.60 6.97
N ASN A 8 -24.15 13.63 7.74
CA ASN A 8 -23.30 12.63 8.40
C ASN A 8 -23.29 11.30 7.62
N VAL A 9 -23.20 11.38 6.30
CA VAL A 9 -23.28 10.19 5.44
C VAL A 9 -21.91 9.53 5.36
N LYS A 10 -21.78 8.36 5.98
CA LYS A 10 -20.55 7.55 5.95
C LYS A 10 -20.51 6.54 4.81
N GLN A 11 -21.68 6.14 4.30
CA GLN A 11 -21.82 5.06 3.34
C GLN A 11 -22.67 5.49 2.15
N LEU A 12 -22.10 5.38 0.95
CA LEU A 12 -22.78 5.72 -0.31
C LEU A 12 -23.52 4.52 -0.94
N ALA A 13 -23.39 3.32 -0.36
CA ALA A 13 -23.97 2.09 -0.91
C ALA A 13 -25.50 2.14 -1.03
N GLY A 14 -26.20 2.80 -0.10
CA GLY A 14 -27.66 2.95 -0.13
C GLY A 14 -28.17 3.77 -1.33
N LEU A 15 -27.32 4.56 -1.97
CA LEU A 15 -27.68 5.34 -3.15
C LEU A 15 -27.75 4.49 -4.43
N ALA A 16 -27.25 3.25 -4.38
CA ALA A 16 -27.27 2.33 -5.51
C ALA A 16 -28.70 1.96 -5.99
N GLN A 17 -29.73 2.26 -5.20
CA GLN A 17 -31.13 2.08 -5.60
C GLN A 17 -31.63 3.12 -6.61
N PHE A 18 -30.97 4.28 -6.73
CA PHE A 18 -31.42 5.39 -7.56
C PHE A 18 -30.84 5.32 -8.98
N ARG A 19 -31.38 4.44 -9.81
CA ARG A 19 -30.87 4.19 -11.18
C ARG A 19 -30.87 5.41 -12.10
N GLU A 20 -31.86 6.29 -11.95
CA GLU A 20 -32.02 7.52 -12.75
C GLU A 20 -31.23 8.72 -12.19
N LEU A 21 -30.37 8.50 -11.19
CA LEU A 21 -29.60 9.57 -10.57
C LEU A 21 -28.51 10.07 -11.53
N ARG A 22 -28.65 11.32 -11.99
CA ARG A 22 -27.67 11.98 -12.89
C ARG A 22 -26.68 12.90 -12.19
N LEU A 23 -27.07 13.47 -11.06
CA LEU A 23 -26.25 14.40 -10.28
C LEU A 23 -26.34 14.03 -8.82
N LEU A 24 -25.18 13.83 -8.20
CA LEU A 24 -25.01 13.58 -6.77
C LEU A 24 -24.05 14.61 -6.21
N SER A 25 -24.54 15.46 -5.31
CA SER A 25 -23.69 16.32 -4.49
C SER A 25 -23.70 15.80 -3.06
N ALA A 26 -22.56 15.30 -2.60
CA ALA A 26 -22.36 14.74 -1.27
C ALA A 26 -21.12 15.36 -0.61
N GLY A 27 -20.90 16.65 -0.82
CA GLY A 27 -19.80 17.39 -0.19
C GLY A 27 -19.97 17.56 1.32
N ASP A 28 -18.89 17.72 2.05
CA ASP A 28 -18.88 17.82 3.52
C ASP A 28 -19.65 16.66 4.20
N ASN A 29 -19.30 15.44 3.79
CA ASN A 29 -19.72 14.20 4.42
C ASN A 29 -18.48 13.41 4.86
N PRO A 30 -18.56 12.62 5.94
CA PRO A 30 -17.45 11.78 6.41
C PRO A 30 -17.31 10.49 5.58
N VAL A 31 -17.13 10.63 4.25
CA VAL A 31 -16.81 9.52 3.34
C VAL A 31 -15.29 9.37 3.26
N ASP A 32 -14.78 8.25 3.74
CA ASP A 32 -13.36 7.91 3.82
C ASP A 32 -12.93 6.80 2.85
N ASP A 33 -13.88 5.97 2.40
CA ASP A 33 -13.60 4.79 1.59
C ASP A 33 -13.86 4.99 0.08
N ILE A 34 -12.78 4.96 -0.72
CA ILE A 34 -12.84 4.89 -2.20
C ILE A 34 -13.69 3.70 -2.71
N PRO A 35 -13.59 2.47 -2.15
CA PRO A 35 -14.32 1.30 -2.69
C PRO A 35 -15.85 1.44 -2.65
N GLN A 36 -16.40 2.32 -1.80
CA GLN A 36 -17.84 2.58 -1.78
C GLN A 36 -18.35 3.16 -3.11
N LEU A 37 -17.48 3.81 -3.88
CA LEU A 37 -17.79 4.30 -5.23
C LEU A 37 -18.09 3.16 -6.22
N ASP A 38 -17.59 1.94 -5.96
CA ASP A 38 -17.91 0.78 -6.79
C ASP A 38 -19.39 0.38 -6.66
N ALA A 39 -20.01 0.61 -5.49
CA ALA A 39 -21.44 0.40 -5.32
C ALA A 39 -22.25 1.45 -6.11
N LEU A 40 -21.81 2.71 -6.09
CA LEU A 40 -22.40 3.77 -6.90
C LEU A 40 -22.26 3.49 -8.40
N ALA A 41 -21.10 3.01 -8.85
CA ALA A 41 -20.87 2.67 -10.25
C ALA A 41 -21.82 1.57 -10.75
N ARG A 42 -22.13 0.59 -9.89
CA ARG A 42 -23.08 -0.50 -10.21
C ARG A 42 -24.55 -0.05 -10.15
N GLY A 43 -24.90 0.79 -9.18
CA GLY A 43 -26.29 1.17 -8.91
C GLY A 43 -26.80 2.39 -9.69
N CYS A 44 -25.91 3.32 -10.04
CA CYS A 44 -26.25 4.59 -10.68
C CYS A 44 -25.60 4.70 -12.07
N PRO A 45 -26.04 3.92 -13.07
CA PRO A 45 -25.41 3.86 -14.39
C PRO A 45 -25.52 5.15 -15.22
N HIS A 46 -26.40 6.07 -14.81
CA HIS A 46 -26.67 7.36 -15.45
C HIS A 46 -26.05 8.55 -14.72
N LEU A 47 -25.16 8.31 -13.75
CA LEU A 47 -24.51 9.38 -12.99
C LEU A 47 -23.52 10.15 -13.88
N GLU A 48 -23.75 11.44 -14.03
CA GLU A 48 -22.97 12.35 -14.88
C GLU A 48 -22.15 13.34 -14.06
N ALA A 49 -22.65 13.77 -12.89
CA ALA A 49 -21.97 14.74 -12.03
C ALA A 49 -21.90 14.22 -10.59
N LEU A 50 -20.70 14.26 -10.01
CA LEU A 50 -20.41 13.86 -8.65
C LEU A 50 -19.63 14.98 -7.95
N SER A 51 -20.02 15.33 -6.72
CA SER A 51 -19.23 16.19 -5.84
C SER A 51 -19.04 15.49 -4.49
N LEU A 52 -17.78 15.34 -4.08
CA LEU A 52 -17.31 14.82 -2.79
C LEU A 52 -16.31 15.81 -2.18
N GLU A 53 -16.50 17.10 -2.46
CA GLU A 53 -15.71 18.17 -1.87
C GLU A 53 -15.75 18.10 -0.34
N LEU A 54 -14.66 18.44 0.32
CA LEU A 54 -14.53 18.41 1.79
C LEU A 54 -14.72 17.02 2.43
N CYS A 55 -14.83 15.94 1.65
CA CYS A 55 -14.83 14.58 2.18
C CYS A 55 -13.39 14.11 2.46
N PRO A 56 -13.15 13.25 3.48
CA PRO A 56 -11.85 12.63 3.73
C PRO A 56 -11.26 11.92 2.51
N VAL A 57 -12.10 11.27 1.70
CA VAL A 57 -11.72 10.58 0.45
C VAL A 57 -11.06 11.53 -0.57
N ALA A 58 -11.46 12.80 -0.61
CA ALA A 58 -10.91 13.80 -1.51
C ALA A 58 -9.46 14.20 -1.16
N LYS A 59 -8.99 13.88 0.06
CA LYS A 59 -7.60 14.12 0.49
C LYS A 59 -6.63 13.01 0.06
N LEU A 60 -7.14 11.89 -0.46
CA LEU A 60 -6.32 10.75 -0.84
C LEU A 60 -5.50 11.05 -2.11
N PRO A 61 -4.26 10.53 -2.20
CA PRO A 61 -3.47 10.62 -3.42
C PRO A 61 -4.20 9.93 -4.57
N PHE A 62 -4.08 10.49 -5.78
CA PHE A 62 -4.74 9.99 -6.99
C PHE A 62 -6.27 9.84 -6.89
N TYR A 63 -6.93 10.46 -5.90
CA TYR A 63 -8.39 10.40 -5.69
C TYR A 63 -9.18 10.58 -6.99
N ARG A 64 -8.90 11.65 -7.74
CA ARG A 64 -9.58 11.96 -9.00
C ARG A 64 -9.45 10.83 -10.04
N ALA A 65 -8.25 10.28 -10.21
CA ALA A 65 -8.04 9.14 -11.10
C ALA A 65 -8.78 7.89 -10.59
N HIS A 66 -8.81 7.64 -9.28
CA HIS A 66 -9.55 6.54 -8.69
C HIS A 66 -11.07 6.63 -8.87
N VAL A 67 -11.64 7.84 -8.79
CA VAL A 67 -13.07 8.07 -9.03
C VAL A 67 -13.40 7.90 -10.50
N VAL A 68 -12.64 8.56 -11.38
CA VAL A 68 -12.87 8.52 -12.84
C VAL A 68 -12.70 7.11 -13.40
N ALA A 69 -11.72 6.34 -12.91
CA ALA A 69 -11.52 4.94 -13.33
C ALA A 69 -12.70 4.02 -12.97
N ARG A 70 -13.41 4.32 -11.87
CA ARG A 70 -14.59 3.55 -11.42
C ARG A 70 -15.89 4.01 -12.08
N LEU A 71 -15.98 5.31 -12.38
CA LEU A 71 -17.15 5.95 -12.98
C LEU A 71 -16.80 6.49 -14.38
N PRO A 72 -16.62 5.63 -15.40
CA PRO A 72 -16.17 6.05 -16.72
C PRO A 72 -17.18 6.94 -17.47
N ARG A 73 -18.45 6.96 -17.05
CA ARG A 73 -19.54 7.78 -17.62
C ARG A 73 -19.64 9.16 -16.98
N LEU A 74 -18.83 9.44 -15.96
CA LEU A 74 -18.85 10.70 -15.25
C LEU A 74 -18.34 11.83 -16.16
N LYS A 75 -19.11 12.91 -16.24
CA LYS A 75 -18.80 14.12 -17.03
C LYS A 75 -18.18 15.22 -16.17
N SER A 76 -18.51 15.28 -14.89
CA SER A 76 -17.98 16.28 -13.95
C SER A 76 -17.74 15.66 -12.58
N LEU A 77 -16.58 15.99 -12.00
CA LEU A 77 -16.19 15.65 -10.64
C LEU A 77 -15.76 16.93 -9.91
N ASP A 78 -16.38 17.21 -8.77
CA ASP A 78 -16.06 18.36 -7.89
C ASP A 78 -16.06 19.70 -8.65
N GLY A 79 -17.07 19.90 -9.49
CA GLY A 79 -17.22 21.08 -10.35
C GLY A 79 -16.26 21.13 -11.55
N VAL A 80 -15.33 20.20 -11.68
CA VAL A 80 -14.34 20.14 -12.77
C VAL A 80 -14.78 19.10 -13.81
N VAL A 81 -14.78 19.49 -15.09
CA VAL A 81 -15.12 18.59 -16.20
C VAL A 81 -14.10 17.46 -16.31
N VAL A 82 -14.59 16.23 -16.51
CA VAL A 82 -13.74 15.06 -16.78
C VAL A 82 -13.57 14.93 -18.28
N SER A 83 -12.32 15.02 -18.75
CA SER A 83 -12.03 14.88 -20.18
C SER A 83 -12.02 13.40 -20.61
N ALA A 84 -12.31 13.13 -21.88
CA ALA A 84 -12.21 11.78 -22.43
C ALA A 84 -10.79 11.21 -22.34
N HIS A 85 -9.77 12.09 -22.47
CA HIS A 85 -8.36 11.70 -22.33
C HIS A 85 -8.04 11.27 -20.89
N GLU A 86 -8.48 12.05 -19.92
CA GLU A 86 -8.34 11.74 -18.49
C GLU A 86 -9.01 10.41 -18.15
N SER A 87 -10.25 10.20 -18.63
CA SER A 87 -10.99 8.96 -18.41
C SER A 87 -10.27 7.73 -18.99
N ALA A 88 -9.68 7.86 -20.18
CA ALA A 88 -8.91 6.78 -20.79
C ALA A 88 -7.59 6.49 -20.04
N GLN A 89 -6.97 7.49 -19.42
CA GLN A 89 -5.72 7.34 -18.68
C GLN A 89 -5.91 6.89 -17.23
N ALA A 90 -7.03 7.24 -16.61
CA ALA A 90 -7.29 7.00 -15.19
C ALA A 90 -7.06 5.53 -14.77
N PRO A 91 -7.52 4.49 -15.48
CA PRO A 91 -7.26 3.09 -15.11
C PRO A 91 -5.78 2.73 -15.08
N ARG A 92 -4.97 3.31 -15.98
CA ARG A 92 -3.52 3.07 -16.02
C ARG A 92 -2.83 3.74 -14.83
N LEU A 93 -3.21 4.97 -14.50
CA LEU A 93 -2.69 5.70 -13.35
C LEU A 93 -3.02 4.98 -12.04
N VAL A 94 -4.26 4.52 -11.90
CA VAL A 94 -4.71 3.75 -10.72
C VAL A 94 -3.92 2.45 -10.58
N ARG A 95 -3.71 1.69 -11.65
CA ARG A 95 -2.90 0.47 -11.60
C ARG A 95 -1.45 0.75 -11.20
N LYS A 96 -0.88 1.84 -11.69
CA LYS A 96 0.48 2.26 -11.34
C LYS A 96 0.58 2.67 -9.87
N ASP A 97 -0.39 3.43 -9.37
CA ASP A 97 -0.45 3.84 -7.97
C ASP A 97 -0.58 2.63 -7.03
N VAL A 98 -1.52 1.73 -7.32
CA VAL A 98 -1.67 0.48 -6.56
C VAL A 98 -0.37 -0.34 -6.57
N GLY A 99 0.27 -0.49 -7.73
CA GLY A 99 1.55 -1.21 -7.81
C GLY A 99 2.68 -0.53 -7.03
N HIS A 100 2.73 0.81 -7.02
CA HIS A 100 3.70 1.55 -6.20
C HIS A 100 3.43 1.36 -4.70
N LEU A 101 2.16 1.43 -4.27
CA LEU A 101 1.79 1.21 -2.87
C LEU A 101 2.13 -0.21 -2.43
N GLU A 102 1.83 -1.22 -3.26
CA GLU A 102 2.23 -2.61 -3.00
C GLU A 102 3.75 -2.75 -2.87
N MET A 103 4.52 -2.10 -3.74
CA MET A 103 5.99 -2.09 -3.67
C MET A 103 6.49 -1.48 -2.35
N LEU A 104 5.92 -0.33 -1.95
CA LEU A 104 6.27 0.35 -0.71
C LEU A 104 5.93 -0.49 0.53
N MET A 105 4.76 -1.15 0.53
CA MET A 105 4.35 -2.05 1.61
C MET A 105 5.30 -3.25 1.73
N ASN A 106 5.66 -3.88 0.61
CA ASN A 106 6.59 -4.99 0.59
C ASN A 106 8.00 -4.56 1.06
N ALA A 107 8.45 -3.37 0.66
CA ALA A 107 9.71 -2.80 1.11
C ALA A 107 9.71 -2.55 2.63
N ALA A 108 8.63 -1.98 3.18
CA ALA A 108 8.48 -1.74 4.62
C ALA A 108 8.54 -3.05 5.43
N VAL A 109 7.81 -4.08 4.99
CA VAL A 109 7.83 -5.41 5.62
C VAL A 109 9.24 -6.01 5.58
N THR A 110 9.95 -5.85 4.47
CA THR A 110 11.32 -6.35 4.32
C THR A 110 12.28 -5.63 5.26
N ALA A 111 12.17 -4.31 5.39
CA ALA A 111 12.96 -3.53 6.34
C ALA A 111 12.75 -3.99 7.79
N ASP A 112 11.52 -4.28 8.20
CA ASP A 112 11.23 -4.78 9.54
C ASP A 112 11.77 -6.20 9.79
N LYS A 113 11.71 -7.08 8.78
CA LYS A 113 12.35 -8.41 8.85
C LYS A 113 13.85 -8.28 9.03
N LEU A 114 14.52 -7.41 8.27
CA LEU A 114 15.96 -7.16 8.39
C LEU A 114 16.32 -6.58 9.77
N ARG A 115 15.54 -5.62 10.28
CA ARG A 115 15.71 -5.09 11.64
C ARG A 115 15.58 -6.16 12.71
N ARG A 116 14.68 -7.12 12.54
CA ARG A 116 14.54 -8.26 13.46
C ARG A 116 15.74 -9.20 13.36
N ALA A 117 16.19 -9.53 12.15
CA ALA A 117 17.37 -10.37 11.93
C ALA A 117 18.63 -9.75 12.54
N TYR A 118 18.86 -8.45 12.34
CA TYR A 118 19.96 -7.71 12.94
C TYR A 118 19.92 -7.75 14.48
N ARG A 119 18.76 -7.50 15.09
CA ARG A 119 18.60 -7.59 16.55
C ARG A 119 18.91 -9.00 17.07
N LEU A 120 18.45 -10.03 16.38
CA LEU A 120 18.71 -11.41 16.76
C LEU A 120 20.20 -11.76 16.64
N ALA A 121 20.87 -11.32 15.57
CA ALA A 121 22.31 -11.51 15.40
C ALA A 121 23.11 -10.82 16.51
N LYS A 122 22.71 -9.60 16.90
CA LYS A 122 23.34 -8.89 18.02
C LYS A 122 23.18 -9.64 19.36
N VAL A 123 21.99 -10.18 19.65
CA VAL A 123 21.77 -11.00 20.85
C VAL A 123 22.62 -12.28 20.80
N HIS A 124 22.75 -12.92 19.65
CA HIS A 124 23.64 -14.09 19.50
C HIS A 124 25.10 -13.73 19.80
N GLU A 125 25.58 -12.58 19.32
CA GLU A 125 26.93 -12.09 19.59
C GLU A 125 27.16 -11.81 21.08
N GLU A 126 26.21 -11.14 21.74
CA GLU A 126 26.24 -10.88 23.17
C GLU A 126 26.21 -12.17 24.00
N LEU A 127 25.35 -13.13 23.63
CA LEU A 127 25.27 -14.44 24.27
C LEU A 127 26.58 -15.22 24.10
N ALA A 128 27.12 -15.26 22.88
CA ALA A 128 28.39 -15.93 22.62
C ALA A 128 29.52 -15.35 23.48
N ARG A 129 29.62 -14.01 23.61
CA ARG A 129 30.59 -13.37 24.50
C ARG A 129 30.45 -13.81 25.96
N VAL A 130 29.23 -13.95 26.47
CA VAL A 130 28.98 -14.38 27.85
C VAL A 130 29.31 -15.86 28.05
N VAL A 131 28.93 -16.72 27.11
CA VAL A 131 29.15 -18.16 27.22
C VAL A 131 30.63 -18.51 27.09
N TYR A 132 31.37 -17.84 26.21
CA TYR A 132 32.81 -18.05 26.03
C TYR A 132 33.70 -17.25 27.00
N ALA A 133 33.11 -16.59 28.01
CA ALA A 133 33.90 -15.95 29.06
C ALA A 133 34.61 -17.02 29.92
N PRO A 134 35.81 -16.73 30.48
CA PRO A 134 36.58 -17.70 31.27
C PRO A 134 35.83 -18.22 32.51
N ASP A 135 34.92 -17.42 33.08
CA ASP A 135 34.03 -17.79 34.20
C ASP A 135 32.57 -17.96 33.74
N GLY A 136 32.37 -18.37 32.49
CA GLY A 136 31.04 -18.52 31.87
C GLY A 136 30.14 -19.51 32.63
N PRO A 137 28.82 -19.27 32.72
CA PRO A 137 27.91 -20.09 33.53
C PRO A 137 27.59 -21.48 32.93
N VAL A 138 28.00 -21.74 31.69
CA VAL A 138 27.69 -22.95 30.94
C VAL A 138 28.83 -23.30 29.98
N GLU A 139 29.16 -24.59 29.87
CA GLU A 139 30.00 -25.08 28.78
C GLU A 139 29.22 -24.97 27.44
N PRO A 140 29.78 -24.30 26.42
CA PRO A 140 29.12 -24.12 25.11
C PRO A 140 29.02 -25.43 24.34
N CYS A 141 27.98 -26.22 24.60
CA CYS A 141 27.74 -27.47 23.87
C CYS A 141 26.91 -27.29 22.58
N SER A 142 26.27 -26.13 22.40
CA SER A 142 25.34 -25.84 21.30
C SER A 142 25.71 -24.62 20.46
N LEU A 143 26.79 -23.91 20.83
CA LEU A 143 27.32 -22.77 20.09
C LEU A 143 28.62 -23.22 19.39
N PRO A 144 28.86 -22.80 18.13
CA PRO A 144 30.12 -23.08 17.46
C PRO A 144 31.28 -22.42 18.21
N GLY A 145 32.38 -23.16 18.41
CA GLY A 145 33.51 -22.76 19.27
C GLY A 145 34.20 -21.46 18.82
N PRO A 146 35.05 -20.83 19.66
CA PRO A 146 35.69 -19.54 19.35
C PRO A 146 36.60 -19.57 18.10
N ASN A 147 37.07 -20.76 17.72
CA ASN A 147 37.85 -21.01 16.49
C ASN A 147 37.03 -21.64 15.35
N GLU A 148 35.81 -22.10 15.61
CA GLU A 148 34.84 -22.37 14.56
C GLU A 148 34.26 -21.02 14.18
N GLY A 149 35.01 -20.29 13.35
CA GLY A 149 34.61 -18.97 12.90
C GLY A 149 33.15 -19.02 12.51
N SER A 150 32.33 -18.17 13.14
CA SER A 150 31.07 -17.73 12.54
C SER A 150 31.46 -17.39 11.11
N ALA A 151 31.16 -18.27 10.16
CA ALA A 151 31.44 -18.02 8.76
C ALA A 151 30.87 -16.62 8.53
N PRO A 152 31.71 -15.62 8.15
CA PRO A 152 31.26 -14.25 8.07
C PRO A 152 29.96 -14.28 7.29
N LEU A 153 28.88 -13.77 7.88
CA LEU A 153 27.54 -13.83 7.32
C LEU A 153 27.66 -13.45 5.85
N ASP A 154 27.72 -14.46 4.97
CA ASP A 154 28.09 -14.20 3.59
C ASP A 154 26.90 -13.44 3.05
N PRO A 155 27.06 -12.16 2.70
CA PRO A 155 25.95 -11.35 2.26
C PRO A 155 25.21 -12.05 1.13
N ARG A 156 25.91 -12.86 0.31
CA ARG A 156 25.33 -13.66 -0.77
C ARG A 156 24.46 -14.81 -0.27
N LEU A 157 24.84 -15.52 0.78
CA LEU A 157 24.01 -16.56 1.41
C LEU A 157 22.80 -15.95 2.13
N PHE A 158 22.99 -14.83 2.83
CA PHE A 158 21.91 -14.12 3.52
C PHE A 158 20.90 -13.52 2.54
N LEU A 159 21.38 -12.94 1.43
CA LEU A 159 20.54 -12.50 0.32
C LEU A 159 19.83 -13.72 -0.32
N ARG A 160 20.50 -14.84 -0.61
CA ARG A 160 19.82 -16.06 -1.09
C ARG A 160 18.70 -16.57 -0.16
N LEU A 161 18.90 -16.50 1.16
CA LEU A 161 17.91 -16.88 2.17
C LEU A 161 16.72 -15.90 2.23
N CYS A 162 17.00 -14.61 2.04
CA CYS A 162 15.97 -13.56 1.99
C CYS A 162 15.27 -13.45 0.62
N ALA A 163 15.81 -14.09 -0.43
CA ALA A 163 15.34 -14.05 -1.82
C ALA A 163 14.96 -12.64 -2.36
N PRO A 164 15.81 -11.60 -2.20
CA PRO A 164 15.56 -10.24 -2.68
C PRO A 164 15.56 -10.16 -4.21
N GLU A 165 16.09 -11.18 -4.89
CA GLU A 165 16.08 -11.34 -6.35
C GLU A 165 14.65 -11.47 -6.91
N ARG A 166 13.67 -11.81 -6.06
CA ARG A 166 12.24 -11.78 -6.42
C ARG A 166 11.66 -10.36 -6.45
N THR A 167 12.37 -9.38 -5.89
CA THR A 167 11.96 -7.97 -5.76
C THR A 167 12.91 -6.99 -6.46
N MET A 168 14.10 -7.44 -6.86
CA MET A 168 15.10 -6.63 -7.57
C MET A 168 15.07 -6.91 -9.07
N THR A 169 15.27 -5.87 -9.88
CA THR A 169 15.38 -5.98 -11.33
C THR A 169 16.73 -6.59 -11.73
N ARG A 170 16.79 -7.25 -12.90
CA ARG A 170 18.01 -7.90 -13.41
C ARG A 170 19.24 -6.98 -13.47
N GLY A 171 19.04 -5.67 -13.62
CA GLY A 171 20.11 -4.66 -13.64
C GLY A 171 20.70 -4.36 -12.26
N GLU A 172 19.88 -4.37 -11.21
CA GLU A 172 20.31 -4.08 -9.83
C GLU A 172 21.13 -5.24 -9.23
N VAL A 173 20.83 -6.48 -9.66
CA VAL A 173 21.62 -7.67 -9.29
C VAL A 173 23.00 -7.64 -9.94
N ALA A 174 23.12 -7.13 -11.17
CA ALA A 174 24.39 -7.07 -11.90
C ALA A 174 25.38 -6.02 -11.33
N THR A 175 24.88 -4.96 -10.70
CA THR A 175 25.71 -3.91 -10.05
C THR A 175 26.29 -4.31 -8.69
N LEU A 176 25.87 -5.45 -8.14
CA LEU A 176 26.37 -5.99 -6.86
C LEU A 176 27.47 -7.06 -7.06
N ALA A 177 27.84 -7.37 -8.30
CA ALA A 177 28.91 -8.30 -8.66
C ALA A 177 30.29 -7.61 -8.65
#